data_AF-A0A822AP99-F1
#
_entry.id   AF-A0A822AP99-F1
#
_cell.length_a   1.000
_cell.length_b   1.000
_cell.length_c   1.000
_cell.angle_alpha   90.00
_cell.angle_beta   90.00
_cell.angle_gamma   90.00
#
_symmetry.space_group_name_H-M   'P 1'
#
loop_
_entity.id
_entity.type
_entity.pdbx_description
1 polymer ?
#
loop_
_entity_poly.entity_id
_entity_poly.type
_entity_poly.pdbx_seq_one_letter_code
_entity_poly.pdbx_strand_id
1 'polypeptide(L)'
;DDTPEDDADNRPAIVPRRAAAEKARTDPSVPEESRQEYQKGLLRRLNERAEIRLTSQGDKVSAEKARKINNSYKSEGQLPQDPDIQDLKLYMDKRYETLVLPINGASTPFHISTIKVYHRD
;
A
#
# COMPACT_ATOMS: atom_id res chain seq x y z
N ASP A 1 17.35 -17.23 -37.29
CA ASP A 1 18.29 -16.30 -36.67
C ASP A 1 17.67 -14.94 -36.90
N ASP A 2 16.81 -14.50 -35.98
CA ASP A 2 16.08 -13.23 -36.09
C ASP A 2 15.83 -12.71 -34.68
N THR A 3 16.87 -12.07 -34.15
CA THR A 3 16.83 -11.31 -32.90
C THR A 3 16.08 -10.01 -33.15
N PRO A 4 15.01 -9.67 -32.41
CA PRO A 4 14.41 -8.35 -32.51
C PRO A 4 15.35 -7.33 -31.87
N GLU A 5 15.85 -6.41 -32.68
CA GLU A 5 16.66 -5.27 -32.23
C GLU A 5 15.81 -4.35 -31.35
N ASP A 6 16.25 -4.14 -30.11
CA ASP A 6 15.63 -3.19 -29.18
C ASP A 6 15.95 -1.75 -29.63
N ASP A 7 14.99 -1.09 -30.28
CA ASP A 7 14.98 0.35 -30.57
C ASP A 7 14.89 1.17 -29.26
N ALA A 8 16.01 1.26 -28.54
CA ALA A 8 16.11 1.94 -27.25
C ALA A 8 16.06 3.49 -27.32
N ASP A 9 16.15 4.08 -28.52
CA ASP A 9 16.36 5.53 -28.70
C ASP A 9 15.12 6.36 -29.02
N ASN A 10 13.92 5.78 -29.17
CA ASN A 10 12.70 6.56 -29.42
C ASN A 10 11.87 6.79 -28.15
N ARG A 11 12.46 7.42 -27.13
CA ARG A 11 11.70 7.94 -25.98
C ARG A 11 11.25 9.36 -26.28
N PRO A 12 9.97 9.60 -26.62
CA PRO A 12 9.51 10.97 -26.86
C PRO A 12 9.65 11.77 -25.56
N ALA A 13 10.22 12.98 -25.68
CA ALA A 13 10.29 13.95 -24.59
C ALA A 13 8.90 14.10 -23.92
N ILE A 14 8.87 14.25 -22.60
CA ILE A 14 7.63 14.38 -21.83
C ILE A 14 7.02 15.75 -22.11
N VAL A 15 6.34 15.87 -23.24
CA VAL A 15 5.48 17.00 -23.56
C VAL A 15 4.23 16.92 -22.70
N PRO A 16 3.77 18.02 -22.06
CA PRO A 16 2.52 18.02 -21.34
C PRO A 16 1.40 17.59 -22.30
N ARG A 17 0.65 16.54 -21.92
CA ARG A 17 -0.39 15.85 -22.73
C ARG A 17 -1.33 16.78 -23.50
N ARG A 18 -1.59 17.97 -22.96
CA ARG A 18 -2.46 18.99 -23.56
C ARG A 18 -1.85 19.65 -24.81
N ALA A 19 -0.57 20.01 -24.78
CA ALA A 19 0.08 20.72 -25.88
C ALA A 19 0.31 19.83 -27.13
N ALA A 20 0.55 18.53 -26.92
CA ALA A 20 0.69 17.56 -28.02
C ALA A 20 -0.67 17.24 -28.68
N ALA A 21 -1.75 17.20 -27.91
CA ALA A 21 -3.09 16.93 -28.41
C ALA A 21 -3.64 18.07 -29.29
N GLU A 22 -3.23 19.31 -29.02
CA GLU A 22 -3.68 20.49 -29.76
C GLU A 22 -3.01 20.60 -31.14
N LYS A 23 -1.69 20.37 -31.23
CA LYS A 23 -0.95 20.34 -32.50
C LYS A 23 -1.40 19.24 -33.45
N ALA A 24 -1.76 18.07 -32.92
CA ALA A 24 -2.25 16.96 -33.73
C ALA A 24 -3.62 17.25 -34.39
N ARG A 25 -4.43 18.18 -33.86
CA ARG A 25 -5.77 18.49 -34.40
C ARG A 25 -5.74 19.39 -35.63
N THR A 26 -4.63 20.09 -35.89
CA THR A 26 -4.53 21.13 -36.92
C THR A 26 -3.84 20.68 -38.20
N ASP A 27 -3.35 19.44 -38.28
CA ASP A 27 -2.58 18.93 -39.43
C ASP A 27 -3.49 18.16 -40.43
N PRO A 28 -3.74 18.69 -41.65
CA PRO A 28 -4.65 18.09 -42.62
C PRO A 28 -4.05 16.93 -43.44
N SER A 29 -2.82 16.49 -43.13
CA SER A 29 -2.05 15.52 -43.93
C SER A 29 -2.23 14.05 -43.51
N VAL A 30 -2.98 13.75 -42.43
CA VAL A 30 -3.16 12.39 -41.93
C VAL A 30 -4.58 11.91 -42.24
N PRO A 31 -4.76 10.74 -42.91
CA PRO A 31 -6.10 10.20 -43.19
C PRO A 31 -6.89 10.03 -41.89
N GLU A 32 -8.04 10.67 -41.79
CA GLU A 32 -8.94 10.59 -40.63
C GLU A 32 -9.34 9.13 -40.30
N GLU A 33 -9.35 8.24 -41.29
CA GLU A 33 -9.61 6.82 -41.13
C GLU A 33 -8.53 6.10 -40.32
N SER A 34 -7.25 6.31 -40.63
CA SER A 34 -6.12 5.74 -39.90
C SER A 34 -6.08 6.20 -38.43
N ARG A 35 -6.60 7.40 -38.17
CA ARG A 35 -6.74 7.96 -36.81
C ARG A 35 -7.80 7.21 -36.01
N GLN A 36 -8.96 6.93 -36.62
CA GLN A 36 -10.05 6.20 -35.95
C GLN A 36 -9.63 4.76 -35.62
N GLU A 37 -8.95 4.10 -36.55
CA GLU A 37 -8.42 2.75 -36.34
C GLU A 37 -7.40 2.71 -35.21
N TYR A 38 -6.47 3.67 -35.17
CA TYR A 38 -5.48 3.77 -34.11
C TYR A 38 -6.13 3.99 -32.73
N GLN A 39 -7.13 4.89 -32.65
CA GLN A 39 -7.86 5.13 -31.40
C GLN A 39 -8.62 3.89 -30.93
N LYS A 40 -9.30 3.19 -31.84
CA LYS A 40 -9.96 1.89 -31.55
C LYS A 40 -8.97 0.85 -31.05
N GLY A 41 -7.77 0.80 -31.64
CA GLY A 41 -6.68 -0.06 -31.20
C GLY A 41 -6.19 0.26 -29.77
N LEU A 42 -6.09 1.54 -29.41
CA LEU A 42 -5.75 1.97 -28.04
C LEU A 42 -6.79 1.51 -27.02
N LEU A 43 -8.07 1.72 -27.32
CA LEU A 43 -9.20 1.30 -26.48
C LEU A 43 -9.18 -0.22 -26.26
N ARG A 44 -8.93 -1.00 -27.32
CA ARG A 44 -8.82 -2.45 -27.22
C ARG A 44 -7.69 -2.88 -26.28
N ARG A 45 -6.49 -2.32 -26.44
CA ARG A 45 -5.33 -2.63 -25.56
C ARG A 45 -5.57 -2.22 -24.10
N LEU A 46 -6.34 -1.16 -23.86
CA LEU A 46 -6.72 -0.74 -22.52
C LEU A 46 -7.64 -1.78 -21.86
N ASN A 47 -8.66 -2.25 -22.59
CA ASN A 47 -9.61 -3.24 -22.11
C ASN A 47 -8.92 -4.59 -21.87
N GLU A 48 -8.10 -5.07 -22.80
CA GLU A 48 -7.33 -6.32 -22.65
C GLU A 48 -6.45 -6.29 -21.38
N ARG A 49 -5.77 -5.16 -21.12
CA ARG A 49 -4.97 -4.99 -19.89
C ARG A 49 -5.82 -4.96 -18.62
N ALA A 50 -7.01 -4.36 -18.68
CA ALA A 50 -7.94 -4.33 -17.55
C ALA A 50 -8.50 -5.73 -17.26
N GLU A 51 -8.84 -6.51 -18.29
CA GLU A 51 -9.30 -7.90 -18.17
C GLU A 51 -8.20 -8.81 -17.61
N ILE A 52 -6.95 -8.68 -18.09
CA ILE A 52 -5.81 -9.42 -17.52
C ILE A 52 -5.62 -9.05 -16.05
N ARG A 53 -5.76 -7.77 -15.68
CA ARG A 53 -5.67 -7.35 -14.27
C ARG A 53 -6.78 -7.96 -13.42
N LEU A 54 -8.03 -7.95 -13.89
CA LEU A 54 -9.17 -8.50 -13.17
C LEU A 54 -9.06 -10.02 -12.99
N THR A 55 -8.64 -10.74 -14.03
CA THR A 55 -8.51 -12.20 -14.00
C THR A 55 -7.27 -12.64 -13.21
N SER A 56 -6.13 -11.96 -13.37
CA SER A 56 -4.90 -12.25 -12.59
C SER A 56 -5.00 -11.87 -11.11
N GLN A 57 -5.89 -10.95 -10.75
CA GLN A 57 -6.14 -10.54 -9.38
C GLN A 57 -7.25 -11.38 -8.70
N GLY A 58 -7.99 -12.20 -9.46
CA GLY A 58 -9.05 -13.08 -8.95
C GLY A 58 -8.55 -14.20 -8.02
N ASP A 59 -7.33 -14.72 -8.25
CA ASP A 59 -6.81 -15.89 -7.51
C ASP A 59 -5.64 -15.59 -6.55
N LYS A 60 -5.20 -14.32 -6.45
CA LYS A 60 -4.07 -13.91 -5.61
C LYS A 60 -4.44 -13.01 -4.44
N VAL A 61 -5.68 -13.11 -3.96
CA VAL A 61 -5.91 -12.94 -2.52
C VAL A 61 -5.63 -14.30 -1.88
N SER A 62 -4.37 -14.75 -1.98
CA SER A 62 -3.88 -15.71 -1.01
C SER A 62 -4.02 -15.00 0.33
N ALA A 63 -5.06 -15.36 1.06
CA ALA A 63 -5.21 -15.08 2.46
C ALA A 63 -4.02 -15.74 3.16
N GLU A 64 -2.85 -15.14 3.04
CA GLU A 64 -1.78 -15.31 4.00
C GLU A 64 -2.36 -14.71 5.27
N LYS A 65 -3.06 -15.62 5.96
CA LYS A 65 -3.95 -15.40 7.09
C LYS A 65 -3.27 -14.37 7.97
N ALA A 66 -3.71 -13.12 7.86
CA ALA A 66 -3.09 -12.00 8.56
C ALA A 66 -2.92 -12.44 10.00
N ARG A 67 -1.67 -12.71 10.40
CA ARG A 67 -1.40 -13.22 11.74
C ARG A 67 -2.03 -12.20 12.66
N LYS A 68 -2.96 -12.62 13.53
CA LYS A 68 -3.57 -11.72 14.50
C LYS A 68 -2.43 -11.11 15.29
N ILE A 69 -2.16 -9.82 15.04
CA ILE A 69 -1.14 -9.08 15.76
C ILE A 69 -1.75 -8.74 17.10
N ASN A 70 -1.18 -9.26 18.16
CA ASN A 70 -1.61 -8.98 19.52
C ASN A 70 -1.03 -7.62 19.93
N ASN A 71 -1.85 -6.57 19.87
CA ASN A 71 -1.47 -5.21 20.25
C ASN A 71 -2.14 -4.83 21.58
N SER A 72 -1.40 -4.11 22.43
CA SER A 72 -1.90 -3.60 23.72
C SER A 72 -2.96 -2.51 23.57
N TYR A 73 -2.61 -1.40 22.93
CA TYR A 73 -3.52 -0.28 22.71
C TYR A 73 -3.38 0.22 21.27
N LYS A 74 -4.50 0.64 20.67
CA LYS A 74 -4.55 1.24 19.32
C LYS A 74 -4.56 2.76 19.36
N SER A 75 -4.99 3.34 20.48
CA SER A 75 -5.11 4.78 20.68
C SER A 75 -4.81 5.12 22.14
N GLU A 76 -4.34 6.34 22.38
CA GLU A 76 -3.99 6.85 23.71
C GLU A 76 -5.17 6.81 24.69
N GLY A 77 -6.41 7.00 24.20
CA GLY A 77 -7.61 6.94 25.04
C GLY A 77 -7.94 5.55 25.60
N GLN A 78 -7.26 4.49 25.13
CA GLN A 78 -7.40 3.14 25.69
C GLN A 78 -6.48 2.91 26.88
N LEU A 79 -5.47 3.77 27.09
CA LEU A 79 -4.59 3.70 28.24
C LEU A 79 -5.39 4.00 29.51
N PRO A 80 -5.38 3.11 30.52
CA PRO A 80 -6.06 3.36 31.78
C PRO A 80 -5.51 4.62 32.45
N GLN A 81 -6.40 5.47 32.95
CA GLN A 81 -6.03 6.61 33.79
C GLN A 81 -5.99 6.19 35.27
N ASP A 82 -5.23 5.15 35.55
CA ASP A 82 -5.04 4.65 36.90
C ASP A 82 -3.96 5.49 37.61
N PRO A 83 -4.14 5.90 38.88
CA PRO A 83 -3.11 6.62 39.64
C PRO A 83 -1.79 5.86 39.70
N ASP A 84 -1.80 4.53 39.71
CA ASP A 84 -0.54 3.76 39.75
C ASP A 84 0.29 3.97 38.47
N ILE A 85 -0.33 4.20 37.32
CA ILE A 85 0.37 4.53 36.07
C ILE A 85 0.97 5.93 36.14
N GLN A 86 0.24 6.88 36.74
CA GLN A 86 0.69 8.27 36.90
C GLN A 86 1.85 8.37 37.89
N ASP A 87 1.80 7.57 38.96
CA ASP A 87 2.87 7.43 39.96
C ASP A 87 4.08 6.65 39.42
N LEU A 88 4.08 6.25 38.14
CA LEU A 88 5.12 5.43 37.51
C LEU A 88 5.35 4.10 38.26
N LYS A 89 4.29 3.49 38.78
CA LYS A 89 4.29 2.14 39.33
C LYS A 89 3.96 1.12 38.25
N LEU A 90 4.32 -0.13 38.52
CA LEU A 90 3.93 -1.26 37.68
C LEU A 90 2.41 -1.47 37.73
N TYR A 91 1.77 -1.46 36.55
CA TYR A 91 0.34 -1.67 36.43
C TYR A 91 0.02 -2.79 35.44
N MET A 92 -1.02 -3.59 35.73
CA MET A 92 -1.51 -4.67 34.88
C MET A 92 -2.93 -4.38 34.42
N ASP A 93 -3.10 -4.13 33.12
CA ASP A 93 -4.41 -4.04 32.47
C ASP A 93 -4.91 -5.43 32.08
N LYS A 94 -5.89 -5.93 32.82
CA LYS A 94 -6.51 -7.25 32.59
C LYS A 94 -7.42 -7.27 31.36
N ARG A 95 -7.92 -6.11 30.89
CA ARG A 95 -8.86 -6.05 29.75
C ARG A 95 -8.14 -6.27 28.41
N TYR A 96 -6.96 -5.69 28.28
CA TYR A 96 -6.13 -5.75 27.08
C TYR A 96 -4.88 -6.62 27.25
N GLU A 97 -4.84 -7.44 28.31
CA GLU A 97 -3.71 -8.34 28.61
C GLU A 97 -2.36 -7.62 28.47
N THR A 98 -2.24 -6.46 29.11
CA THR A 98 -1.12 -5.53 28.92
C THR A 98 -0.47 -5.16 30.26
N LEU A 99 0.85 -5.25 30.32
CA LEU A 99 1.64 -4.66 31.40
C LEU A 99 2.07 -3.24 31.01
N VAL A 100 1.80 -2.29 31.89
CA VAL A 100 2.28 -0.91 31.75
C VAL A 100 3.51 -0.75 32.64
N LEU A 101 4.66 -0.53 32.00
CA LEU A 101 5.95 -0.42 32.64
C LEU A 101 6.45 1.03 32.61
N PRO A 102 6.99 1.56 33.71
CA PRO A 102 7.66 2.85 33.73
C PRO A 102 9.05 2.72 33.11
N ILE A 103 9.23 3.20 31.88
CA ILE A 103 10.54 3.23 31.20
C ILE A 103 10.92 4.69 31.00
N ASN A 104 12.01 5.12 31.63
CA ASN A 104 12.56 6.49 31.52
C ASN A 104 11.53 7.61 31.74
N GLY A 105 10.61 7.43 32.71
CA GLY A 105 9.56 8.42 33.02
C GLY A 105 8.34 8.37 32.10
N ALA A 106 8.26 7.40 31.18
CA ALA A 106 7.10 7.17 30.32
C ALA A 106 6.40 5.85 30.66
N SER A 107 5.06 5.88 30.72
CA SER A 107 4.22 4.69 30.87
C SER A 107 4.17 3.91 29.54
N THR A 108 4.89 2.79 29.46
CA THR A 108 5.06 2.02 28.22
C THR A 108 4.27 0.71 28.28
N PRO A 109 3.32 0.46 27.36
CA PRO A 109 2.51 -0.75 27.35
C PRO A 109 3.19 -1.92 26.62
N PHE A 110 3.10 -3.11 27.20
CA PHE A 110 3.57 -4.38 26.63
C PHE A 110 2.49 -5.45 26.70
N HIS A 111 2.16 -6.06 25.56
CA HIS A 111 1.19 -7.16 25.52
C HIS A 111 1.80 -8.42 26.15
N ILE A 112 1.05 -9.13 27.00
CA ILE A 112 1.53 -10.29 27.75
C ILE A 112 2.07 -11.38 26.82
N SER A 113 1.48 -11.57 25.63
CA SER A 113 1.98 -12.53 24.63
C SER A 113 3.41 -12.28 24.14
N THR A 114 3.90 -11.04 24.27
CA THR A 114 5.24 -10.64 23.83
C THR A 114 6.30 -10.89 24.91
N ILE A 115 5.88 -11.12 26.15
CA ILE A 115 6.77 -11.25 27.29
C ILE A 115 7.15 -12.72 27.45
N LYS A 116 8.46 -13.00 27.39
CA LYS A 116 8.99 -14.31 27.77
C LYS A 116 9.04 -14.41 29.30
N VAL A 117 8.76 -15.61 29.83
CA VAL A 117 8.69 -15.94 31.26
C VAL A 117 9.71 -15.13 32.07
N TYR A 118 9.22 -14.42 33.08
CA TYR A 118 10.08 -13.72 34.03
C TYR A 118 10.58 -14.72 35.07
N HIS A 119 11.87 -14.65 35.37
CA HIS A 119 12.44 -15.35 36.51
C HIS A 119 12.54 -14.37 37.69
N ARG A 120 12.24 -14.85 38.89
CA ARG A 120 12.47 -14.10 40.12
C ARG A 120 13.54 -14.87 40.89
N ASP A 121 14.65 -14.19 41.17
CA ASP A 121 15.74 -14.70 42.01
C ASP A 121 15.31 -14.81 43.48
#